data_AF-A0A8H7CLM1-F1
#
_entry.id   AF-A0A8H7CLM1-F1
#
_cell.length_a   1.000
_cell.length_b   1.000
_cell.length_c   1.000
_cell.angle_alpha   90.00
_cell.angle_beta   90.00
_cell.angle_gamma   90.00
#
_symmetry.space_group_name_H-M   'P 1'
#
loop_
_entity.id
_entity.type
_entity.pdbx_description
1 polymer ?
#
loop_
_entity_poly.entity_id
_entity_poly.type
_entity_poly.pdbx_seq_one_letter_code
_entity_poly.pdbx_strand_id
1 'polypeptide(L)'
;MIPLSSTHGLRAVFLRTLRDHMMRWDPVIRARVDEVCRRVFKMGFDAMLLRHPRWIKTRTPRYVPAPSVLVPAIQHVYNVFGNARDAESGLPLFNKAGWQKANAVLELAREGYLSDPIGVVLYEKAGVDEHGLTLFNCTRGTNKLEGGPHGDIYRKFGALHAAPRLTVNSLTDHRTQYNLQAMAKHVFGVDWEYHHDLALINRTSFLLNYLSDIIDGANSYGQWMNADLYERTTEKFGVCAVPESLRIRFNMEPYDDHTARLYNQNSNNDWLRRRQGVALPILPPTSPEARKYFFSKLTTFVIDASSNSKRKINYLDFAKEWNASADGKGRFYVTSDVLAAYAKTWDKTNNARASQELIEGRLDLANQTRDLFQSQDVPFPDSPDRSRLHVPSPEWGC
;
A
#
# COMPACT_ATOMS: atom_id res chain seq x y z
N MET A 1 -9.64 9.86 -15.96
CA MET A 1 -8.64 10.35 -14.99
C MET A 1 -7.95 11.57 -15.60
N ILE A 2 -7.78 12.67 -14.84
CA ILE A 2 -7.05 13.86 -15.32
C ILE A 2 -5.58 13.45 -15.53
N PRO A 3 -4.98 13.68 -16.71
CA PRO A 3 -3.60 13.31 -16.97
C PRO A 3 -2.67 14.23 -16.19
N LEU A 4 -2.02 13.68 -15.17
CA LEU A 4 -1.06 14.37 -14.31
C LEU A 4 0.29 13.68 -14.43
N SER A 5 1.37 14.47 -14.49
CA SER A 5 2.71 13.89 -14.42
C SER A 5 2.91 13.16 -13.08
N SER A 6 3.35 11.90 -13.16
CA SER A 6 3.61 11.07 -11.97
C SER A 6 4.74 11.61 -11.08
N THR A 7 5.59 12.48 -11.64
CA THR A 7 6.75 13.09 -10.97
C THR A 7 6.47 14.50 -10.47
N HIS A 8 5.35 15.10 -10.82
CA HIS A 8 5.03 16.47 -10.39
C HIS A 8 4.89 16.56 -8.87
N GLY A 9 5.60 17.50 -8.25
CA GLY A 9 5.69 17.64 -6.79
C GLY A 9 4.34 17.86 -6.10
N LEU A 10 3.45 18.63 -6.72
CA LEU A 10 2.09 18.89 -6.22
C LEU A 10 1.06 17.79 -6.44
N ARG A 11 1.36 16.72 -7.20
CA ARG A 11 0.35 15.70 -7.57
C ARG A 11 -0.34 15.08 -6.35
N ALA A 12 0.43 14.72 -5.32
CA ALA A 12 -0.11 14.04 -4.15
C ALA A 12 -1.01 14.96 -3.30
N VAL A 13 -0.64 16.23 -3.19
CA VAL A 13 -1.41 17.24 -2.44
C VAL A 13 -2.69 17.58 -3.20
N PHE A 14 -2.59 17.84 -4.51
CA PHE A 14 -3.74 18.06 -5.38
C PHE A 14 -4.78 16.95 -5.24
N LEU A 15 -4.38 15.68 -5.36
CA LEU A 15 -5.31 14.55 -5.26
C LEU A 15 -5.98 14.46 -3.88
N ARG A 16 -5.26 14.83 -2.82
CA ARG A 16 -5.79 14.87 -1.45
C ARG A 16 -6.80 16.00 -1.29
N THR A 17 -6.44 17.21 -1.71
CA THR A 17 -7.32 18.39 -1.62
C THR A 17 -8.56 18.22 -2.48
N LEU A 18 -8.43 17.69 -3.70
CA LEU A 18 -9.55 17.36 -4.57
C LEU A 18 -10.50 16.36 -3.91
N ARG A 19 -9.97 15.25 -3.37
CA ARG A 19 -10.77 14.26 -2.63
C ARG A 19 -11.56 14.91 -1.48
N ASP A 20 -10.91 15.79 -0.72
CA ASP A 20 -11.51 16.39 0.48
C ASP A 20 -12.55 17.47 0.14
N HIS A 21 -12.47 18.07 -1.05
CA HIS A 21 -13.51 18.98 -1.58
C HIS A 21 -14.66 18.21 -2.27
N MET A 22 -14.36 17.07 -2.88
CA MET A 22 -15.37 16.22 -3.51
C MET A 22 -16.21 15.43 -2.49
N MET A 23 -15.57 14.85 -1.48
CA MET A 23 -16.21 13.96 -0.51
C MET A 23 -16.27 14.61 0.87
N ARG A 24 -17.49 14.84 1.37
CA ARG A 24 -17.74 15.50 2.65
C ARG A 24 -18.09 14.51 3.72
N TRP A 25 -17.70 14.81 4.95
CA TRP A 25 -18.16 14.04 6.11
C TRP A 25 -19.61 14.40 6.42
N ASP A 26 -20.38 13.40 6.84
CA ASP A 26 -21.66 13.66 7.50
C ASP A 26 -21.44 14.53 8.75
N PRO A 27 -22.08 15.71 8.86
CA PRO A 27 -21.78 16.68 9.92
C PRO A 27 -22.21 16.17 11.30
N VAL A 28 -23.33 15.47 11.40
CA VAL A 28 -23.89 14.96 12.66
C VAL A 28 -23.01 13.83 13.18
N ILE A 29 -22.68 12.87 12.32
CA ILE A 29 -21.83 11.73 12.68
C ILE A 29 -20.41 12.23 12.95
N ARG A 30 -19.89 13.19 12.18
CA ARG A 30 -18.58 13.79 12.45
C ARG A 30 -18.51 14.42 13.84
N ALA A 31 -19.50 15.21 14.24
CA ALA A 31 -19.54 15.84 15.55
C ALA A 31 -19.54 14.79 16.68
N ARG A 32 -20.36 13.75 16.55
CA ARG A 32 -20.41 12.63 17.51
C ARG A 32 -19.09 11.87 17.59
N VAL A 33 -18.45 11.63 16.45
CA VAL A 33 -17.14 10.97 16.41
C VAL A 33 -16.06 11.86 17.03
N ASP A 34 -16.08 13.17 16.76
CA ASP A 34 -15.15 14.15 17.35
C ASP A 34 -15.28 14.20 18.89
N GLU A 35 -16.50 14.19 19.42
CA GLU A 35 -16.74 14.12 20.86
C GLU A 35 -16.10 12.89 21.49
N VAL A 36 -16.30 11.71 20.89
CA VAL A 36 -15.67 10.46 21.36
C VAL A 36 -14.15 10.53 21.22
N CYS A 37 -13.61 11.09 20.13
CA CYS A 37 -12.18 11.30 19.95
C CYS A 37 -11.58 12.13 21.08
N ARG A 38 -12.21 13.26 21.43
CA ARG A 38 -11.74 14.14 22.51
C ARG A 38 -11.84 13.47 23.88
N ARG A 39 -12.95 12.75 24.14
CA ARG A 39 -13.19 12.09 25.42
C ARG A 39 -12.22 10.94 25.67
N VAL A 40 -12.09 10.02 24.71
CA VAL A 40 -11.37 8.75 24.84
C VAL A 40 -9.90 8.89 24.49
N PHE A 41 -9.59 9.49 23.33
CA PHE A 41 -8.24 9.54 22.77
C PHE A 41 -7.50 10.85 23.05
N LYS A 42 -8.17 11.81 23.72
CA LYS A 42 -7.64 13.15 24.04
C LYS A 42 -7.10 13.89 22.80
N MET A 43 -7.73 13.68 21.65
CA MET A 43 -7.41 14.35 20.39
C MET A 43 -8.67 14.65 19.59
N GLY A 44 -8.64 15.71 18.77
CA GLY A 44 -9.75 16.04 17.88
C GLY A 44 -9.84 15.13 16.66
N PHE A 45 -10.96 15.21 15.94
CA PHE A 45 -11.26 14.45 14.73
C PHE A 45 -10.15 14.53 13.69
N ASP A 46 -9.65 15.74 13.39
CA ASP A 46 -8.65 15.93 12.34
C ASP A 46 -7.28 15.33 12.73
N ALA A 47 -6.89 15.45 14.01
CA ALA A 47 -5.70 14.79 14.53
C ALA A 47 -5.85 13.25 14.49
N MET A 48 -7.03 12.74 14.82
CA MET A 48 -7.35 11.31 14.73
C MET A 48 -7.40 10.82 13.28
N LEU A 49 -7.87 11.64 12.33
CA LEU A 49 -7.89 11.32 10.90
C LEU A 49 -6.47 11.23 10.33
N LEU A 50 -5.55 12.07 10.80
CA LEU A 50 -4.14 12.02 10.41
C LEU A 50 -3.43 10.78 10.97
N ARG A 51 -3.67 10.43 12.24
CA ARG A 51 -3.00 9.30 12.91
C ARG A 51 -3.63 7.93 12.61
N HIS A 52 -4.96 7.87 12.63
CA HIS A 52 -5.76 6.65 12.52
C HIS A 52 -6.88 6.79 11.47
N PRO A 53 -6.55 7.03 10.19
CA PRO A 53 -7.54 7.33 9.15
C PRO A 53 -8.58 6.22 8.94
N ARG A 54 -8.23 4.95 9.17
CA ARG A 54 -9.19 3.84 9.06
C ARG A 54 -10.23 3.88 10.17
N TRP A 55 -9.82 4.23 11.39
CA TRP A 55 -10.73 4.29 12.53
C TRP A 55 -11.85 5.30 12.24
N ILE A 56 -11.48 6.49 11.76
CA ILE A 56 -12.40 7.55 11.33
C ILE A 56 -13.26 7.11 10.14
N LYS A 57 -12.65 6.64 9.05
CA LYS A 57 -13.38 6.28 7.81
C LYS A 57 -14.41 5.15 8.00
N THR A 58 -14.21 4.27 8.98
CA THR A 58 -15.16 3.18 9.27
C THR A 58 -16.36 3.69 10.06
N ARG A 59 -16.25 4.83 10.74
CA ARG A 59 -17.27 5.38 11.66
C ARG A 59 -17.97 6.62 11.13
N THR A 60 -17.37 7.31 10.16
CA THR A 60 -17.92 8.54 9.59
C THR A 60 -18.14 8.32 8.10
N PRO A 61 -19.40 8.20 7.64
CA PRO A 61 -19.70 8.11 6.21
C PRO A 61 -19.35 9.43 5.51
N ARG A 62 -19.11 9.34 4.19
CA ARG A 62 -18.86 10.51 3.34
C ARG A 62 -19.81 10.60 2.18
N TYR A 63 -20.38 11.76 1.91
CA TYR A 63 -21.24 11.97 0.76
C TYR A 63 -20.60 12.91 -0.25
N VAL A 64 -21.00 12.79 -1.51
CA VAL A 64 -20.68 13.76 -2.56
C VAL A 64 -21.89 14.68 -2.71
N PRO A 65 -21.74 15.99 -2.46
CA PRO A 65 -22.87 16.94 -2.46
C PRO A 65 -23.46 17.11 -3.88
N ALA A 66 -24.63 17.76 -3.94
CA ALA A 66 -25.29 18.12 -5.18
C ALA A 66 -24.43 19.04 -6.08
N PRO A 67 -24.72 19.12 -7.39
CA PRO A 67 -23.93 19.90 -8.35
C PRO A 67 -23.72 21.37 -7.98
N SER A 68 -24.74 22.01 -7.40
CA SER A 68 -24.72 23.42 -6.96
C SER A 68 -23.58 23.74 -6.00
N VAL A 69 -23.12 22.72 -5.28
CA VAL A 69 -22.12 22.81 -4.23
C VAL A 69 -20.82 22.11 -4.65
N LEU A 70 -20.91 20.98 -5.35
CA LEU A 70 -19.77 20.21 -5.84
C LEU A 70 -18.95 20.98 -6.88
N VAL A 71 -19.63 21.62 -7.84
CA VAL A 71 -18.97 22.28 -8.99
C VAL A 71 -18.11 23.46 -8.53
N PRO A 72 -18.59 24.40 -7.69
CA PRO A 72 -17.74 25.47 -7.15
C PRO A 72 -16.54 24.93 -6.36
N ALA A 73 -16.74 23.86 -5.57
CA ALA A 73 -15.68 23.28 -4.76
C ALA A 73 -14.57 22.65 -5.63
N ILE A 74 -14.92 21.87 -6.66
CA ILE A 74 -13.95 21.30 -7.61
C ILE A 74 -13.24 22.42 -8.39
N GLN A 75 -14.00 23.40 -8.87
CA GLN A 75 -13.45 24.53 -9.63
C GLN A 75 -12.42 25.32 -8.81
N HIS A 76 -12.69 25.55 -7.52
CA HIS A 76 -11.76 26.21 -6.61
C HIS A 76 -10.42 25.45 -6.56
N VAL A 77 -10.46 24.13 -6.36
CA VAL A 77 -9.25 23.29 -6.35
C VAL A 77 -8.51 23.38 -7.68
N TYR A 78 -9.20 23.33 -8.82
CA TYR A 78 -8.55 23.46 -10.13
C TYR A 78 -7.90 24.83 -10.32
N ASN A 79 -8.50 25.91 -9.82
CA ASN A 79 -7.93 27.24 -9.91
C ASN A 79 -6.67 27.38 -9.03
N VAL A 80 -6.67 26.76 -7.85
CA VAL A 80 -5.51 26.77 -6.94
C VAL A 80 -4.34 26.01 -7.54
N PHE A 81 -4.59 24.81 -8.06
CA PHE A 81 -3.53 23.86 -8.44
C PHE A 81 -3.20 23.84 -9.93
N GLY A 82 -4.15 24.14 -10.83
CA GLY A 82 -3.99 23.86 -12.25
C GLY A 82 -2.78 24.56 -12.89
N ASN A 83 -2.55 25.82 -12.51
CA ASN A 83 -1.40 26.60 -12.96
C ASN A 83 -0.23 26.60 -11.95
N ALA A 84 -0.34 25.85 -10.86
CA ALA A 84 0.73 25.75 -9.88
C ALA A 84 1.92 25.01 -10.49
N ARG A 85 3.12 25.58 -10.30
CA ARG A 85 4.33 25.10 -10.96
C ARG A 85 5.04 24.06 -10.11
N ASP A 86 5.59 23.06 -10.79
CA ASP A 86 6.57 22.14 -10.26
C ASP A 86 7.90 22.86 -9.99
N ALA A 87 8.51 22.63 -8.83
CA ALA A 87 9.75 23.33 -8.46
C ALA A 87 10.95 22.92 -9.32
N GLU A 88 11.00 21.68 -9.77
CA GLU A 88 12.09 21.16 -10.61
C GLU A 88 11.90 21.49 -12.09
N SER A 89 10.74 21.14 -12.66
CA SER A 89 10.49 21.32 -14.10
C SER A 89 9.94 22.69 -14.47
N GLY A 90 9.43 23.47 -13.51
CA GLY A 90 8.78 24.76 -13.75
C GLY A 90 7.45 24.69 -14.51
N LEU A 91 7.01 23.47 -14.86
CA LEU A 91 5.79 23.21 -15.62
C LEU A 91 4.55 23.29 -14.72
N PRO A 92 3.39 23.71 -15.25
CA PRO A 92 2.15 23.70 -14.50
C PRO A 92 1.65 22.27 -14.27
N LEU A 93 0.89 22.07 -13.18
CA LEU A 93 0.27 20.78 -12.87
C LEU A 93 -0.66 20.31 -13.98
N PHE A 94 -1.47 21.21 -14.54
CA PHE A 94 -2.34 20.92 -15.65
C PHE A 94 -1.69 21.41 -16.95
N ASN A 95 -1.32 20.46 -17.80
CA ASN A 95 -1.03 20.76 -19.20
C ASN A 95 -2.36 20.97 -19.98
N LYS A 96 -2.27 21.24 -21.28
CA LYS A 96 -3.47 21.46 -22.13
C LYS A 96 -4.47 20.30 -22.05
N ALA A 97 -3.99 19.05 -22.07
CA ALA A 97 -4.84 17.86 -21.94
C ALA A 97 -5.42 17.72 -20.52
N GLY A 98 -4.65 18.12 -19.49
CA GLY A 98 -5.05 18.21 -18.09
C GLY A 98 -6.25 19.13 -17.93
N TRP A 99 -6.17 20.36 -18.46
CA TRP A 99 -7.27 21.32 -18.45
C TRP A 99 -8.50 20.83 -19.21
N GLN A 100 -8.33 20.23 -20.39
CA GLN A 100 -9.45 19.64 -21.14
C GLN A 100 -10.19 18.56 -20.32
N LYS A 101 -9.46 17.65 -19.68
CA LYS A 101 -10.07 16.61 -18.85
C LYS A 101 -10.61 17.14 -17.54
N ALA A 102 -9.98 18.13 -16.92
CA ALA A 102 -10.49 18.81 -15.74
C ALA A 102 -11.84 19.46 -16.04
N ASN A 103 -11.96 20.19 -17.16
CA ASN A 103 -13.21 20.80 -17.60
C ASN A 103 -14.28 19.74 -17.91
N ALA A 104 -13.92 18.63 -18.57
CA ALA A 104 -14.86 17.53 -18.78
C ALA A 104 -15.38 16.92 -17.46
N VAL A 105 -14.52 16.81 -16.44
CA VAL A 105 -14.94 16.37 -15.09
C VAL A 105 -15.88 17.38 -14.44
N LEU A 106 -15.70 18.69 -14.67
CA LEU A 106 -16.62 19.72 -14.20
C LEU A 106 -17.98 19.64 -14.91
N GLU A 107 -18.03 19.36 -16.21
CA GLU A 107 -19.32 19.13 -16.90
C GLU A 107 -20.05 17.92 -16.32
N LEU A 108 -19.35 16.79 -16.11
CA LEU A 108 -19.94 15.62 -15.45
C LEU A 108 -20.44 15.93 -14.04
N ALA A 109 -19.75 16.81 -13.30
CA ALA A 109 -20.19 17.28 -12.00
C ALA A 109 -21.44 18.16 -12.10
N ARG A 110 -21.54 19.03 -13.12
CA ARG A 110 -22.73 19.86 -13.38
C ARG A 110 -23.95 19.04 -13.75
N GLU A 111 -23.75 17.98 -14.53
CA GLU A 111 -24.79 17.02 -14.92
C GLU A 111 -25.21 16.10 -13.78
N GLY A 112 -24.50 16.12 -12.63
CA GLY A 112 -24.84 15.33 -11.44
C GLY A 112 -24.29 13.91 -11.43
N TYR A 113 -23.52 13.50 -12.44
CA TYR A 113 -22.93 12.15 -12.51
C TYR A 113 -21.91 11.84 -11.41
N LEU A 114 -21.35 12.87 -10.77
CA LEU A 114 -20.41 12.69 -9.66
C LEU A 114 -21.09 12.79 -8.28
N SER A 115 -22.26 13.41 -8.20
CA SER A 115 -23.02 13.57 -6.97
C SER A 115 -23.65 12.24 -6.56
N ASP A 116 -23.85 12.05 -5.25
CA ASP A 116 -24.59 10.86 -4.83
C ASP A 116 -26.05 10.95 -5.26
N PRO A 117 -26.64 9.85 -5.78
CA PRO A 117 -28.04 9.83 -6.15
C PRO A 117 -28.95 9.96 -4.92
N ILE A 118 -29.99 10.78 -5.06
CA ILE A 118 -30.99 11.02 -4.01
C ILE A 118 -31.72 9.69 -3.71
N GLY A 119 -31.85 9.36 -2.42
CA GLY A 119 -32.58 8.17 -1.96
C GLY A 119 -31.80 6.85 -2.06
N VAL A 120 -30.55 6.87 -2.56
CA VAL A 120 -29.71 5.67 -2.63
C VAL A 120 -28.77 5.61 -1.42
N VAL A 121 -28.87 4.53 -0.65
CA VAL A 121 -28.02 4.32 0.52
C VAL A 121 -26.69 3.73 0.09
N LEU A 122 -25.61 4.53 0.19
CA LEU A 122 -24.26 4.11 -0.22
C LEU A 122 -23.37 3.66 0.96
N TYR A 123 -23.94 3.66 2.17
CA TYR A 123 -23.32 3.12 3.36
C TYR A 123 -24.30 2.23 4.10
N GLU A 124 -23.87 1.01 4.39
CA GLU A 124 -24.65 0.08 5.18
C GLU A 124 -24.10 0.00 6.60
N LYS A 125 -24.99 -0.09 7.59
CA LYS A 125 -24.60 -0.31 8.98
C LYS A 125 -24.00 -1.71 9.11
N ALA A 126 -22.74 -1.76 9.51
CA ALA A 126 -21.98 -3.00 9.71
C ALA A 126 -22.02 -3.47 11.18
N GLY A 127 -22.22 -2.56 12.13
CA GLY A 127 -22.23 -2.88 13.55
C GLY A 127 -22.11 -1.63 14.43
N VAL A 128 -21.79 -1.85 15.70
CA VAL A 128 -21.49 -0.80 16.70
C VAL A 128 -20.18 -1.17 17.38
N ASP A 129 -19.33 -0.18 17.64
CA ASP A 129 -18.06 -0.39 18.32
C ASP A 129 -18.17 -0.30 19.85
N GLU A 130 -17.05 -0.55 20.53
CA GLU A 130 -16.92 -0.49 21.99
C GLU A 130 -17.18 0.91 22.60
N HIS A 131 -17.22 1.96 21.78
CA HIS A 131 -17.52 3.32 22.20
C HIS A 131 -18.95 3.76 21.87
N GLY A 132 -19.79 2.83 21.38
CA GLY A 132 -21.16 3.10 20.99
C GLY A 132 -21.29 3.87 19.66
N LEU A 133 -20.24 3.88 18.83
CA LEU A 133 -20.25 4.48 17.50
C LEU A 133 -20.66 3.44 16.46
N THR A 134 -21.46 3.88 15.48
CA THR A 134 -21.89 3.00 14.38
C THR A 134 -20.73 2.77 13.41
N LEU A 135 -20.55 1.52 12.98
CA LEU A 135 -19.63 1.12 11.93
C LEU A 135 -20.37 1.06 10.59
N PHE A 136 -19.73 1.56 9.53
CA PHE A 136 -20.30 1.63 8.20
C PHE A 136 -19.44 0.88 7.17
N ASN A 137 -20.11 0.12 6.30
CA ASN A 137 -19.54 -0.44 5.09
C ASN A 137 -19.91 0.44 3.89
N CYS A 138 -18.91 0.90 3.15
CA CYS A 138 -19.11 1.68 1.93
C CYS A 138 -19.38 0.75 0.75
N THR A 139 -20.49 0.94 0.06
CA THR A 139 -20.78 0.20 -1.19
C THR A 139 -20.06 0.82 -2.39
N ARG A 140 -19.56 2.07 -2.27
CA ARG A 140 -18.68 2.67 -3.28
C ARG A 140 -17.29 2.01 -3.21
N GLY A 141 -16.88 1.29 -4.25
CA GLY A 141 -15.52 0.75 -4.28
C GLY A 141 -15.19 -0.17 -5.47
N THR A 142 -13.89 -0.35 -5.67
CA THR A 142 -13.32 -1.33 -6.59
C THR A 142 -13.46 -2.75 -6.03
N ASN A 143 -13.40 -3.75 -6.91
CA ASN A 143 -13.56 -5.16 -6.55
C ASN A 143 -12.62 -5.60 -5.40
N LYS A 144 -13.00 -6.69 -4.71
CA LYS A 144 -12.26 -7.23 -3.56
C LYS A 144 -10.82 -7.66 -3.90
N LEU A 145 -10.45 -7.78 -5.18
CA LEU A 145 -9.13 -8.20 -5.62
C LEU A 145 -8.08 -7.08 -5.47
N GLU A 146 -8.40 -5.86 -5.89
CA GLU A 146 -7.49 -4.71 -5.76
C GLU A 146 -7.45 -4.15 -4.33
N GLY A 147 -8.60 -4.16 -3.64
CA GLY A 147 -8.71 -3.66 -2.26
C GLY A 147 -8.26 -4.65 -1.17
N GLY A 148 -8.23 -5.95 -1.48
CA GLY A 148 -7.93 -7.05 -0.55
C GLY A 148 -6.46 -7.48 -0.59
N PRO A 149 -6.11 -8.56 -1.33
CA PRO A 149 -4.79 -9.21 -1.23
C PRO A 149 -3.62 -8.27 -1.50
N HIS A 150 -3.70 -7.41 -2.52
CA HIS A 150 -2.65 -6.41 -2.78
C HIS A 150 -2.46 -5.43 -1.62
N GLY A 151 -3.56 -4.93 -1.06
CA GLY A 151 -3.56 -4.00 0.06
C GLY A 151 -3.08 -4.64 1.36
N ASP A 152 -3.44 -5.90 1.61
CA ASP A 152 -3.08 -6.65 2.81
C ASP A 152 -1.63 -7.11 2.79
N ILE A 153 -1.10 -7.53 1.64
CA ILE A 153 0.33 -7.79 1.42
C ILE A 153 1.12 -6.53 1.78
N TYR A 154 0.76 -5.38 1.19
CA TYR A 154 1.48 -4.13 1.45
C TYR A 154 1.44 -3.72 2.93
N ARG A 155 0.29 -3.86 3.60
CA ARG A 155 0.15 -3.52 5.03
C ARG A 155 0.89 -4.47 5.93
N LYS A 156 0.76 -5.79 5.73
CA LYS A 156 1.38 -6.81 6.59
C LYS A 156 2.89 -6.73 6.51
N PHE A 157 3.45 -6.58 5.31
CA PHE A 157 4.91 -6.48 5.15
C PHE A 157 5.45 -5.11 5.55
N GLY A 158 4.71 -4.03 5.26
CA GLY A 158 5.09 -2.68 5.65
C GLY A 158 5.03 -2.42 7.17
N ALA A 159 4.01 -2.93 7.86
CA ALA A 159 3.80 -2.67 9.28
C ALA A 159 4.61 -3.58 10.21
N LEU A 160 4.85 -4.84 9.81
CA LEU A 160 5.59 -5.80 10.64
C LEU A 160 7.12 -5.65 10.52
N HIS A 161 7.61 -4.66 9.76
CA HIS A 161 9.01 -4.60 9.31
C HIS A 161 9.50 -5.98 8.86
N ALA A 162 8.62 -6.68 8.11
CA ALA A 162 8.73 -8.11 7.96
C ALA A 162 10.09 -8.45 7.35
N ALA A 163 10.87 -9.23 8.09
CA ALA A 163 12.15 -9.71 7.61
C ALA A 163 11.93 -10.44 6.27
N PRO A 164 12.89 -10.41 5.34
CA PRO A 164 12.77 -11.07 4.05
C PRO A 164 12.29 -12.53 4.15
N ARG A 165 12.76 -13.26 5.18
CA ARG A 165 12.29 -14.62 5.49
C ARG A 165 10.80 -14.68 5.82
N LEU A 166 10.33 -13.82 6.72
CA LEU A 166 8.92 -13.75 7.11
C LEU A 166 8.05 -13.37 5.92
N THR A 167 8.53 -12.46 5.07
CA THR A 167 7.83 -12.03 3.86
C THR A 167 7.62 -13.18 2.89
N VAL A 168 8.68 -13.92 2.57
CA VAL A 168 8.60 -15.11 1.69
C VAL A 168 7.65 -16.16 2.28
N ASN A 169 7.77 -16.47 3.57
CA ASN A 169 6.90 -17.45 4.22
C ASN A 169 5.43 -17.03 4.18
N SER A 170 5.12 -15.79 4.52
CA SER A 170 3.74 -15.29 4.57
C SER A 170 3.09 -15.20 3.19
N LEU A 171 3.86 -14.82 2.15
CA LEU A 171 3.36 -14.83 0.77
C LEU A 171 3.08 -16.25 0.28
N THR A 172 3.94 -17.19 0.64
CA THR A 172 3.77 -18.61 0.30
C THR A 172 2.52 -19.17 0.97
N ASP A 173 2.33 -18.90 2.26
CA ASP A 173 1.14 -19.30 3.00
C ASP A 173 -0.13 -18.66 2.43
N HIS A 174 -0.13 -17.35 2.18
CA HIS A 174 -1.28 -16.66 1.59
C HIS A 174 -1.67 -17.24 0.22
N ARG A 175 -0.70 -17.44 -0.68
CA ARG A 175 -0.93 -18.06 -2.00
C ARG A 175 -1.56 -19.44 -1.85
N THR A 176 -1.04 -20.21 -0.91
CA THR A 176 -1.50 -21.57 -0.63
C THR A 176 -2.94 -21.57 -0.14
N GLN A 177 -3.25 -20.81 0.91
CA GLN A 177 -4.60 -20.71 1.46
C GLN A 177 -5.60 -20.18 0.44
N TYR A 178 -5.23 -19.15 -0.33
CA TYR A 178 -6.09 -18.60 -1.37
C TYR A 178 -6.43 -19.64 -2.44
N ASN A 179 -5.43 -20.38 -2.92
CA ASN A 179 -5.63 -21.42 -3.93
C ASN A 179 -6.48 -22.59 -3.40
N LEU A 180 -6.28 -23.00 -2.14
CA LEU A 180 -7.10 -24.05 -1.51
C LEU A 180 -8.56 -23.60 -1.35
N GLN A 181 -8.80 -22.38 -0.88
CA GLN A 181 -10.15 -21.84 -0.76
C GLN A 181 -10.82 -21.62 -2.11
N ALA A 182 -10.07 -21.21 -3.14
CA ALA A 182 -10.59 -21.09 -4.50
C ALA A 182 -10.97 -22.46 -5.06
N MET A 183 -10.10 -23.48 -4.91
CA MET A 183 -10.42 -24.86 -5.27
C MET A 183 -11.70 -25.34 -4.56
N ALA A 184 -11.75 -25.22 -3.23
CA ALA A 184 -12.90 -25.64 -2.43
C ALA A 184 -14.22 -25.00 -2.88
N LYS A 185 -14.21 -23.73 -3.27
CA LYS A 185 -15.41 -23.01 -3.75
C LYS A 185 -15.85 -23.40 -5.16
N HIS A 186 -14.95 -23.95 -5.98
CA HIS A 186 -15.21 -24.26 -7.39
C HIS A 186 -15.43 -25.76 -7.65
N VAL A 187 -15.26 -26.62 -6.65
CA VAL A 187 -15.63 -28.04 -6.74
C VAL A 187 -17.04 -28.21 -6.16
N PHE A 188 -18.01 -28.50 -7.02
CA PHE A 188 -19.41 -28.73 -6.61
C PHE A 188 -19.55 -30.05 -5.86
N GLY A 189 -20.19 -30.03 -4.68
CA GLY A 189 -20.51 -31.23 -3.90
C GLY A 189 -19.40 -31.77 -3.01
N VAL A 190 -18.33 -31.00 -2.77
CA VAL A 190 -17.27 -31.37 -1.81
C VAL A 190 -17.31 -30.41 -0.62
N ASP A 191 -17.63 -30.94 0.55
CA ASP A 191 -17.42 -30.22 1.81
C ASP A 191 -15.92 -30.18 2.10
N TRP A 192 -15.35 -28.97 2.09
CA TRP A 192 -13.94 -28.78 2.42
C TRP A 192 -13.73 -28.83 3.93
N GLU A 193 -13.49 -30.03 4.46
CA GLU A 193 -13.21 -30.26 5.90
C GLU A 193 -11.70 -30.28 6.23
N TYR A 194 -10.83 -30.05 5.24
CA TYR A 194 -9.39 -30.10 5.45
C TYR A 194 -8.85 -28.85 6.15
N HIS A 195 -7.90 -29.07 7.08
CA HIS A 195 -7.16 -28.02 7.76
C HIS A 195 -6.39 -27.13 6.76
N HIS A 196 -6.18 -25.84 7.07
CA HIS A 196 -5.47 -24.92 6.15
C HIS A 196 -3.93 -25.02 6.21
N ASP A 197 -3.40 -25.77 7.17
CA ASP A 197 -1.96 -26.02 7.32
C ASP A 197 -1.54 -27.25 6.50
N LEU A 198 -0.92 -27.01 5.36
CA LEU A 198 -0.42 -28.06 4.47
C LEU A 198 0.62 -28.97 5.13
N ALA A 199 1.48 -28.42 5.99
CA ALA A 199 2.50 -29.21 6.65
C ALA A 199 1.84 -30.18 7.64
N LEU A 200 0.78 -29.73 8.32
CA LEU A 200 0.00 -30.61 9.19
C LEU A 200 -0.75 -31.68 8.39
N ILE A 201 -1.38 -31.33 7.26
CA ILE A 201 -2.05 -32.32 6.41
C ILE A 201 -1.05 -33.36 5.90
N ASN A 202 0.10 -32.94 5.38
CA ASN A 202 1.16 -33.85 4.92
C ASN A 202 1.66 -34.74 6.06
N ARG A 203 1.90 -34.19 7.25
CA ARG A 203 2.36 -34.97 8.40
C ARG A 203 1.31 -35.98 8.87
N THR A 204 0.05 -35.59 8.94
CA THR A 204 -1.05 -36.50 9.31
C THR A 204 -1.25 -37.57 8.24
N SER A 205 -1.23 -37.20 6.96
CA SER A 205 -1.29 -38.15 5.84
C SER A 205 -0.15 -39.16 5.87
N PHE A 206 1.07 -38.70 6.19
CA PHE A 206 2.22 -39.59 6.37
C PHE A 206 2.01 -40.56 7.54
N LEU A 207 1.57 -40.06 8.70
CA LEU A 207 1.33 -40.89 9.88
C LEU A 207 0.21 -41.91 9.66
N LEU A 208 -0.89 -41.53 9.00
CA LEU A 208 -1.99 -42.43 8.68
C LEU A 208 -1.55 -43.55 7.73
N ASN A 209 -0.71 -43.22 6.74
CA ASN A 209 -0.12 -44.23 5.84
C ASN A 209 0.84 -45.16 6.63
N TYR A 210 1.71 -44.59 7.46
CA TYR A 210 2.64 -45.37 8.27
C TYR A 210 1.95 -46.33 9.25
N LEU A 211 0.77 -45.96 9.76
CA LEU A 211 0.01 -46.73 10.76
C LEU A 211 -1.07 -47.63 10.16
N SER A 212 -1.24 -47.64 8.83
CA SER A 212 -2.35 -48.37 8.17
C SER A 212 -2.32 -49.87 8.44
N ASP A 213 -1.14 -50.43 8.62
CA ASP A 213 -0.94 -51.85 8.86
C ASP A 213 -1.09 -52.23 10.34
N ILE A 214 -1.24 -51.23 11.22
CA ILE A 214 -1.22 -51.40 12.69
C ILE A 214 -2.58 -51.00 13.30
N ILE A 215 -3.24 -49.98 12.76
CA ILE A 215 -4.46 -49.41 13.32
C ILE A 215 -5.59 -49.53 12.30
N ASP A 216 -6.59 -50.34 12.63
CA ASP A 216 -7.80 -50.44 11.81
C ASP A 216 -8.46 -49.07 11.62
N GLY A 217 -8.67 -48.70 10.36
CA GLY A 217 -9.25 -47.41 9.96
C GLY A 217 -8.23 -46.30 9.71
N ALA A 218 -6.93 -46.50 9.96
CA ALA A 218 -5.90 -45.55 9.58
C ALA A 218 -5.61 -45.64 8.08
N ASN A 219 -6.28 -44.81 7.29
CA ASN A 219 -6.04 -44.72 5.84
C ASN A 219 -5.63 -43.29 5.47
N SER A 220 -4.66 -43.17 4.56
CA SER A 220 -4.30 -41.86 4.00
C SER A 220 -5.49 -41.27 3.24
N TYR A 221 -5.57 -39.93 3.18
CA TYR A 221 -6.65 -39.28 2.46
C TYR A 221 -6.55 -39.62 0.96
N GLY A 222 -7.53 -40.39 0.45
CA GLY A 222 -7.46 -40.94 -0.92
C GLY A 222 -7.36 -39.91 -2.05
N GLN A 223 -7.72 -38.65 -1.79
CA GLN A 223 -7.61 -37.54 -2.75
C GLN A 223 -6.44 -36.58 -2.46
N TRP A 224 -5.65 -36.83 -1.41
CA TRP A 224 -4.51 -35.99 -1.03
C TRP A 224 -3.20 -36.59 -1.51
N MET A 225 -2.52 -35.90 -2.42
CA MET A 225 -1.13 -36.23 -2.75
C MET A 225 -0.19 -35.56 -1.76
N ASN A 226 0.43 -36.37 -0.89
CA ASN A 226 1.40 -35.88 0.08
C ASN A 226 2.70 -35.45 -0.62
N ALA A 227 2.86 -34.14 -0.79
CA ALA A 227 4.01 -33.55 -1.47
C ALA A 227 5.35 -33.84 -0.76
N ASP A 228 5.35 -34.15 0.53
CA ASP A 228 6.57 -34.45 1.29
C ASP A 228 7.20 -35.80 0.90
N LEU A 229 6.47 -36.66 0.20
CA LEU A 229 6.96 -37.94 -0.33
C LEU A 229 7.72 -37.79 -1.66
N TYR A 230 7.64 -36.62 -2.30
CA TYR A 230 8.30 -36.37 -3.58
C TYR A 230 9.69 -35.75 -3.36
N GLU A 231 10.58 -35.97 -4.32
CA GLU A 231 11.89 -35.34 -4.30
C GLU A 231 11.75 -33.81 -4.34
N ARG A 232 12.51 -33.13 -3.47
CA ARG A 232 12.49 -31.67 -3.43
C ARG A 232 13.16 -31.14 -4.70
N THR A 233 12.42 -30.33 -5.45
CA THR A 233 12.98 -29.61 -6.59
C THR A 233 14.21 -28.79 -6.20
N THR A 234 15.20 -28.75 -7.09
CA THR A 234 16.37 -27.85 -6.97
C THR A 234 16.01 -26.40 -7.30
N GLU A 235 14.82 -26.16 -7.86
CA GLU A 235 14.32 -24.83 -8.17
C GLU A 235 14.18 -23.98 -6.90
N LYS A 236 14.62 -22.72 -7.00
CA LYS A 236 14.54 -21.74 -5.92
C LYS A 236 13.67 -20.59 -6.37
N PHE A 237 12.73 -20.20 -5.52
CA PHE A 237 11.83 -19.07 -5.75
C PHE A 237 12.05 -17.99 -4.68
N GLY A 238 11.80 -16.73 -5.03
CA GLY A 238 11.98 -15.60 -4.13
C GLY A 238 13.42 -15.10 -4.08
N VAL A 239 14.08 -15.18 -2.91
CA VAL A 239 15.47 -14.74 -2.76
C VAL A 239 16.41 -15.80 -3.31
N CYS A 240 17.04 -15.49 -4.43
CA CYS A 240 18.03 -16.33 -5.10
C CYS A 240 19.46 -15.90 -4.80
N ALA A 241 20.40 -16.83 -5.05
CA ALA A 241 21.82 -16.53 -4.98
C ALA A 241 22.21 -15.48 -6.04
N VAL A 242 23.08 -14.56 -5.65
CA VAL A 242 23.61 -13.53 -6.53
C VAL A 242 24.64 -14.19 -7.44
N PRO A 243 24.49 -14.09 -8.78
CA PRO A 243 25.46 -14.62 -9.73
C PRO A 243 26.88 -14.10 -9.45
N GLU A 244 27.88 -14.95 -9.61
CA GLU A 244 29.29 -14.59 -9.40
C GLU A 244 29.71 -13.36 -10.21
N SER A 245 29.25 -13.25 -11.46
CA SER A 245 29.50 -12.09 -12.31
C SER A 245 29.00 -10.78 -11.70
N LEU A 246 27.84 -10.79 -11.03
CA LEU A 246 27.33 -9.62 -10.32
C LEU A 246 28.08 -9.35 -9.02
N ARG A 247 28.48 -10.41 -8.28
CA ARG A 247 29.29 -10.26 -7.07
C ARG A 247 30.62 -9.56 -7.37
N ILE A 248 31.36 -10.04 -8.37
CA ILE A 248 32.61 -9.43 -8.82
C ILE A 248 32.36 -8.00 -9.32
N ARG A 249 31.33 -7.80 -10.14
CA ARG A 249 30.99 -6.48 -10.70
C ARG A 249 30.73 -5.42 -9.63
N PHE A 250 30.13 -5.80 -8.50
CA PHE A 250 29.80 -4.88 -7.41
C PHE A 250 30.75 -4.96 -6.21
N ASN A 251 31.88 -5.68 -6.33
CA ASN A 251 32.83 -5.87 -5.23
C ASN A 251 32.19 -6.47 -3.96
N MET A 252 31.38 -7.52 -4.14
CA MET A 252 30.74 -8.26 -3.06
C MET A 252 31.47 -9.58 -2.83
N GLU A 253 31.91 -9.83 -1.60
CA GLU A 253 32.58 -11.08 -1.25
C GLU A 253 31.57 -12.25 -1.18
N PRO A 254 31.99 -13.49 -1.51
CA PRO A 254 31.17 -14.69 -1.31
C PRO A 254 30.81 -14.89 0.16
N TYR A 255 29.71 -15.61 0.40
CA TYR A 255 29.46 -16.20 1.72
C TYR A 255 30.31 -17.47 1.90
N ASP A 256 31.08 -17.53 2.97
CA ASP A 256 31.87 -18.69 3.41
C ASP A 256 32.02 -18.70 4.95
N ASP A 257 32.69 -19.72 5.49
CA ASP A 257 32.89 -19.85 6.94
C ASP A 257 33.75 -18.72 7.54
N HIS A 258 34.65 -18.14 6.75
CA HIS A 258 35.51 -17.03 7.17
C HIS A 258 34.69 -15.74 7.32
N THR A 259 33.97 -15.34 6.28
CA THR A 259 33.08 -14.18 6.25
C THR A 259 31.91 -14.32 7.24
N ALA A 260 31.46 -15.54 7.49
CA ALA A 260 30.46 -15.82 8.53
C ALA A 260 30.96 -15.46 9.93
N ARG A 261 32.23 -15.72 10.23
CA ARG A 261 32.89 -15.36 11.51
C ARG A 261 33.28 -13.88 11.56
N LEU A 262 33.77 -13.33 10.45
CA LEU A 262 34.19 -11.93 10.35
C LEU A 262 33.01 -10.98 10.60
N TYR A 263 31.87 -11.26 9.97
CA TYR A 263 30.67 -10.44 10.08
C TYR A 263 29.63 -11.12 10.97
N ASN A 264 29.56 -10.70 12.24
CA ASN A 264 28.49 -11.14 13.14
C ASN A 264 27.17 -10.45 12.74
N GLN A 265 26.21 -11.23 12.28
CA GLN A 265 24.92 -10.77 11.76
C GLN A 265 23.76 -11.29 12.62
N ASN A 266 22.68 -10.51 12.71
CA ASN A 266 21.45 -11.01 13.29
C ASN A 266 20.87 -12.16 12.44
N SER A 267 19.96 -12.95 13.01
CA SER A 267 19.40 -14.14 12.37
C SER A 267 18.76 -13.89 10.99
N ASN A 268 18.14 -12.73 10.79
CA ASN A 268 17.50 -12.37 9.53
C ASN A 268 18.53 -12.03 8.44
N ASN A 269 19.54 -11.24 8.80
CA ASN A 269 20.64 -10.87 7.91
C ASN A 269 21.50 -12.10 7.57
N ASP A 270 21.75 -12.97 8.55
CA ASP A 270 22.48 -14.22 8.33
C ASP A 270 21.71 -15.16 7.38
N TRP A 271 20.41 -15.30 7.58
CA TRP A 271 19.56 -16.06 6.66
C TRP A 271 19.57 -15.47 5.24
N LEU A 272 19.48 -14.14 5.12
CA LEU A 272 19.43 -13.46 3.83
C LEU A 272 20.75 -13.61 3.06
N ARG A 273 21.89 -13.36 3.73
CA ARG A 273 23.21 -13.44 3.10
C ARG A 273 23.56 -14.86 2.64
N ARG A 274 23.14 -15.89 3.38
CA ARG A 274 23.26 -17.31 2.99
C ARG A 274 22.46 -17.62 1.73
N ARG A 275 21.22 -17.11 1.64
CA ARG A 275 20.36 -17.28 0.46
C ARG A 275 20.91 -16.54 -0.76
N GLN A 276 21.45 -15.35 -0.56
CA GLN A 276 22.08 -14.53 -1.60
C GLN A 276 23.49 -15.01 -1.97
N GLY A 277 24.16 -15.81 -1.13
CA GLY A 277 25.53 -16.29 -1.38
C GLY A 277 26.60 -15.20 -1.29
N VAL A 278 26.42 -14.22 -0.41
CA VAL A 278 27.33 -13.06 -0.22
C VAL A 278 27.72 -12.88 1.25
N ALA A 279 28.88 -12.30 1.51
CA ALA A 279 29.43 -12.11 2.87
C ALA A 279 28.54 -11.24 3.77
N LEU A 280 27.93 -10.20 3.18
CA LEU A 280 26.96 -9.30 3.78
C LEU A 280 25.67 -9.30 2.96
N PRO A 281 24.49 -9.21 3.60
CA PRO A 281 23.25 -9.15 2.85
C PRO A 281 23.16 -7.88 1.98
N ILE A 282 22.47 -7.96 0.84
CA ILE A 282 22.16 -6.79 0.02
C ILE A 282 20.92 -6.11 0.57
N LEU A 283 21.05 -4.88 1.07
CA LEU A 283 19.99 -4.11 1.72
C LEU A 283 20.01 -2.64 1.30
N PRO A 284 18.85 -1.96 1.19
CA PRO A 284 18.80 -0.53 0.89
C PRO A 284 19.39 0.32 2.03
N PRO A 285 19.76 1.60 1.77
CA PRO A 285 20.30 2.51 2.79
C PRO A 285 19.27 2.89 3.87
N THR A 286 19.07 2.01 4.86
CA THR A 286 18.05 2.19 5.90
C THR A 286 18.59 2.86 7.16
N SER A 287 19.87 2.64 7.51
CA SER A 287 20.49 3.18 8.72
C SER A 287 20.89 4.67 8.57
N PRO A 288 20.96 5.43 9.67
CA PRO A 288 21.47 6.80 9.65
C PRO A 288 22.88 6.91 9.07
N GLU A 289 23.76 5.94 9.36
CA GLU A 289 25.14 5.88 8.89
C GLU A 289 25.20 5.68 7.38
N ALA A 290 24.40 4.75 6.84
CA ALA A 290 24.29 4.53 5.40
C ALA A 290 23.77 5.79 4.69
N ARG A 291 22.74 6.45 5.25
CA ARG A 291 22.20 7.69 4.66
C ARG A 291 23.22 8.82 4.65
N LYS A 292 23.93 9.04 5.75
CA LYS A 292 25.01 10.05 5.84
C LYS A 292 26.10 9.77 4.81
N TYR A 293 26.55 8.51 4.73
CA TYR A 293 27.56 8.11 3.76
C TYR A 293 27.06 8.32 2.32
N PHE A 294 25.82 7.93 2.03
CA PHE A 294 25.19 8.15 0.72
C PHE A 294 25.30 9.62 0.29
N PHE A 295 24.86 10.56 1.12
CA PHE A 295 24.89 11.98 0.78
C PHE A 295 26.32 12.54 0.68
N SER A 296 27.24 12.08 1.54
CA SER A 296 28.64 12.52 1.44
C SER A 296 29.28 12.14 0.10
N LYS A 297 28.99 10.93 -0.40
CA LYS A 297 29.54 10.42 -1.66
C LYS A 297 28.78 10.93 -2.86
N LEU A 298 27.46 11.12 -2.75
CA LEU A 298 26.65 11.66 -3.83
C LEU A 298 27.23 12.97 -4.36
N THR A 299 27.63 13.89 -3.47
CA THR A 299 28.28 15.15 -3.86
C THR A 299 29.57 14.93 -4.66
N THR A 300 30.43 14.01 -4.23
CA THR A 300 31.66 13.66 -4.96
C THR A 300 31.36 13.12 -6.35
N PHE A 301 30.42 12.18 -6.47
CA PHE A 301 30.05 11.59 -7.75
C PHE A 301 29.28 12.55 -8.67
N VAL A 302 28.57 13.55 -8.13
CA VAL A 302 27.94 14.63 -8.90
C VAL A 302 28.99 15.59 -9.47
N ILE A 303 29.99 15.97 -8.66
CA ILE A 303 31.11 16.80 -9.11
C ILE A 303 31.90 16.08 -10.21
N ASP A 304 32.24 14.80 -9.99
CA ASP A 304 32.96 14.00 -10.98
C ASP A 304 32.18 13.86 -12.30
N ALA A 305 30.86 13.63 -12.23
CA ALA A 305 30.01 13.59 -13.41
C ALA A 305 30.04 14.93 -14.18
N SER A 306 29.98 16.05 -13.47
CA SER A 306 30.00 17.40 -14.04
C SER A 306 31.35 17.72 -14.70
N SER A 307 32.46 17.40 -14.04
CA SER A 307 33.82 17.62 -14.54
C SER A 307 34.15 16.77 -15.77
N ASN A 308 33.63 15.54 -15.84
CA ASN A 308 33.88 14.61 -16.94
C ASN A 308 32.87 14.74 -18.10
N SER A 309 32.06 15.80 -18.15
CA SER A 309 30.96 15.97 -19.13
C SER A 309 29.95 14.79 -19.16
N LYS A 310 29.93 13.94 -18.12
CA LYS A 310 29.00 12.83 -18.00
C LYS A 310 27.69 13.37 -17.43
N ARG A 311 26.59 13.30 -18.20
CA ARG A 311 25.26 13.77 -17.76
C ARG A 311 24.63 12.97 -16.62
N LYS A 312 25.24 11.86 -16.19
CA LYS A 312 24.65 10.93 -15.21
C LYS A 312 25.70 10.45 -14.20
N ILE A 313 25.25 10.32 -12.95
CA ILE A 313 26.00 9.74 -11.84
C ILE A 313 26.34 8.29 -12.16
N ASN A 314 27.60 7.90 -11.96
CA ASN A 314 28.04 6.53 -12.14
C ASN A 314 27.73 5.69 -10.88
N TYR A 315 26.48 5.23 -10.78
CA TYR A 315 26.02 4.41 -9.65
C TYR A 315 26.70 3.04 -9.57
N LEU A 316 27.35 2.57 -10.65
CA LEU A 316 28.11 1.32 -10.62
C LEU A 316 29.37 1.48 -9.78
N ASP A 317 30.17 2.51 -10.06
CA ASP A 317 31.40 2.76 -9.32
C ASP A 317 31.09 3.22 -7.89
N PHE A 318 30.00 3.97 -7.70
CA PHE A 318 29.50 4.29 -6.37
C PHE A 318 29.13 3.02 -5.58
N ALA A 319 28.44 2.05 -6.19
CA ALA A 319 28.13 0.79 -5.52
C ALA A 319 29.39 -0.02 -5.19
N LYS A 320 30.40 -0.05 -6.06
CA LYS A 320 31.68 -0.73 -5.78
C LYS A 320 32.40 -0.11 -4.59
N GLU A 321 32.53 1.22 -4.56
CA GLU A 321 33.19 1.94 -3.47
C GLU A 321 32.42 1.77 -2.15
N TRP A 322 31.08 1.82 -2.22
CA TRP A 322 30.22 1.54 -1.08
C TRP A 322 30.48 0.14 -0.53
N ASN A 323 30.45 -0.88 -1.39
CA ASN A 323 30.57 -2.27 -0.98
C ASN A 323 31.97 -2.62 -0.47
N ALA A 324 33.02 -1.96 -1.01
CA ALA A 324 34.39 -2.10 -0.53
C ALA A 324 34.57 -1.67 0.95
N SER A 325 33.71 -0.78 1.44
CA SER A 325 33.76 -0.25 2.80
C SER A 325 32.54 -0.64 3.64
N ALA A 326 31.77 -1.65 3.21
CA ALA A 326 30.62 -2.16 3.94
C ALA A 326 31.09 -2.98 5.16
N ASP A 327 30.50 -2.71 6.32
CA ASP A 327 30.92 -3.26 7.61
C ASP A 327 29.92 -4.28 8.19
N GLY A 328 28.75 -4.41 7.57
CA GLY A 328 27.68 -5.28 8.05
C GLY A 328 26.98 -4.79 9.32
N LYS A 329 27.23 -3.55 9.77
CA LYS A 329 26.58 -2.94 10.94
C LYS A 329 25.81 -1.70 10.52
N GLY A 330 26.55 -0.67 10.10
CA GLY A 330 25.99 0.57 9.59
C GLY A 330 25.74 0.51 8.09
N ARG A 331 26.54 -0.24 7.33
CA ARG A 331 26.44 -0.35 5.87
C ARG A 331 26.48 -1.80 5.42
N PHE A 332 25.53 -2.13 4.55
CA PHE A 332 25.38 -3.43 3.91
C PHE A 332 25.65 -3.31 2.42
N TYR A 333 25.70 -4.45 1.71
CA TYR A 333 25.90 -4.41 0.27
C TYR A 333 24.71 -3.75 -0.44
N VAL A 334 25.00 -3.06 -1.53
CA VAL A 334 24.02 -2.38 -2.40
C VAL A 334 24.35 -2.64 -3.86
N THR A 335 23.34 -2.56 -4.72
CA THR A 335 23.52 -2.52 -6.17
C THR A 335 23.38 -1.09 -6.69
N SER A 336 23.83 -0.86 -7.92
CA SER A 336 23.62 0.43 -8.61
C SER A 336 22.15 0.81 -8.69
N ASP A 337 21.27 -0.17 -8.89
CA ASP A 337 19.82 0.06 -9.02
C ASP A 337 19.20 0.52 -7.71
N VAL A 338 19.64 -0.06 -6.59
CA VAL A 338 19.20 0.34 -5.25
C VAL A 338 19.62 1.79 -4.98
N LEU A 339 20.86 2.17 -5.29
CA LEU A 339 21.35 3.53 -5.10
C LEU A 339 20.62 4.54 -6.00
N ALA A 340 20.41 4.19 -7.28
CA ALA A 340 19.68 5.03 -8.23
C ALA A 340 18.20 5.21 -7.83
N ALA A 341 17.54 4.13 -7.38
CA ALA A 341 16.17 4.19 -6.89
C ALA A 341 16.04 5.03 -5.61
N TYR A 342 17.03 4.92 -4.70
CA TYR A 342 17.09 5.71 -3.49
C TYR A 342 17.25 7.21 -3.79
N ALA A 343 18.20 7.56 -4.67
CA ALA A 343 18.39 8.94 -5.14
C ALA A 343 17.10 9.53 -5.73
N LYS A 344 16.48 8.80 -6.66
CA LYS A 344 15.23 9.22 -7.32
C LYS A 344 14.08 9.43 -6.32
N THR A 345 14.00 8.61 -5.27
CA THR A 345 12.96 8.75 -4.23
C THR A 345 13.19 10.00 -3.39
N TRP A 346 14.45 10.31 -3.09
CA TRP A 346 14.83 11.52 -2.38
C TRP A 346 14.56 12.78 -3.22
N ASP A 347 14.97 12.81 -4.49
CA ASP A 347 14.70 13.92 -5.42
C ASP A 347 13.20 14.21 -5.52
N LYS A 348 12.39 13.16 -5.68
CA LYS A 348 10.93 13.28 -5.71
C LYS A 348 10.37 13.89 -4.43
N THR A 349 10.91 13.52 -3.27
CA THR A 349 10.45 14.04 -1.97
C THR A 349 10.82 15.51 -1.81
N ASN A 350 12.02 15.90 -2.22
CA ASN A 350 12.46 17.29 -2.22
C ASN A 350 11.65 18.16 -3.18
N ASN A 351 11.46 17.71 -4.43
CA ASN A 351 10.63 18.43 -5.39
C ASN A 351 9.19 18.59 -4.87
N ALA A 352 8.63 17.55 -4.24
CA ALA A 352 7.30 17.65 -3.61
C ALA A 352 7.25 18.70 -2.49
N ARG A 353 8.29 18.82 -1.66
CA ARG A 353 8.35 19.84 -0.60
C ARG A 353 8.54 21.24 -1.16
N ALA A 354 9.52 21.43 -2.03
CA ALA A 354 9.80 22.71 -2.68
C ALA A 354 8.59 23.21 -3.49
N SER A 355 7.90 22.31 -4.20
CA SER A 355 6.69 22.69 -4.94
C SER A 355 5.55 23.14 -4.02
N GLN A 356 5.42 22.54 -2.82
CA GLN A 356 4.42 22.96 -1.83
C GLN A 356 4.75 24.33 -1.24
N GLU A 357 6.03 24.57 -0.92
CA GLU A 357 6.53 25.87 -0.44
C GLU A 357 6.18 27.00 -1.45
N LEU A 358 6.28 26.74 -2.76
CA LEU A 358 5.91 27.72 -3.80
C LEU A 358 4.44 28.16 -3.78
N ILE A 359 3.53 27.38 -3.20
CA ILE A 359 2.09 27.67 -3.16
C ILE A 359 1.50 27.69 -1.76
N GLU A 360 2.33 27.80 -0.72
CA GLU A 360 1.94 27.68 0.69
C GLU A 360 0.72 28.54 1.05
N GLY A 361 0.73 29.84 0.72
CA GLY A 361 -0.41 30.73 1.00
C GLY A 361 -1.71 30.35 0.26
N ARG A 362 -1.62 29.70 -0.91
CA ARG A 362 -2.80 29.17 -1.61
C ARG A 362 -3.28 27.85 -1.03
N LEU A 363 -2.37 27.04 -0.47
CA LEU A 363 -2.72 25.81 0.24
C LEU A 363 -3.49 26.11 1.52
N ASP A 364 -3.08 27.14 2.26
CA ASP A 364 -3.80 27.58 3.46
C ASP A 364 -5.23 28.02 3.12
N LEU A 365 -5.39 28.80 2.05
CA LEU A 365 -6.70 29.20 1.56
C LEU A 365 -7.54 27.98 1.15
N ALA A 366 -6.95 27.02 0.41
CA ALA A 366 -7.64 25.79 0.02
C ALA A 366 -8.06 24.93 1.23
N ASN A 367 -7.28 24.97 2.32
CA ASN A 367 -7.64 24.29 3.56
C ASN A 367 -8.78 25.00 4.31
N GLN A 368 -8.84 26.33 4.26
CA GLN A 368 -9.94 27.11 4.86
C GLN A 368 -11.25 26.95 4.07
N THR A 369 -11.18 26.97 2.73
CA THR A 369 -12.37 26.81 1.88
C THR A 369 -12.97 25.42 1.98
N ARG A 370 -12.18 24.39 2.30
CA ARG A 370 -12.68 23.07 2.68
C ARG A 370 -13.75 23.15 3.76
N ASP A 371 -13.52 23.94 4.81
CA ASP A 371 -14.42 24.04 5.95
C ASP A 371 -15.64 24.92 5.62
N LEU A 372 -15.46 25.98 4.85
CA LEU A 372 -16.55 26.82 4.33
C LEU A 372 -17.50 26.04 3.42
N PHE A 373 -16.94 25.23 2.53
CA PHE A 373 -17.75 24.40 1.66
C PHE A 373 -18.46 23.29 2.46
N GLN A 374 -17.92 22.82 3.60
CA GLN A 374 -18.57 21.80 4.44
C GLN A 374 -19.84 22.29 5.16
N SER A 375 -20.07 23.61 5.31
CA SER A 375 -21.27 24.14 5.96
C SER A 375 -22.44 24.34 4.97
N GLN A 376 -23.44 23.43 5.00
CA GLN A 376 -24.87 23.74 5.18
C GLN A 376 -25.74 22.46 5.03
N ASP A 377 -26.30 22.05 6.17
CA ASP A 377 -27.70 21.71 6.47
C ASP A 377 -28.55 20.96 5.43
N VAL A 378 -28.45 19.63 5.43
CA VAL A 378 -29.58 18.75 5.12
C VAL A 378 -29.59 17.62 6.16
N PRO A 379 -30.69 17.40 6.93
CA PRO A 379 -30.79 16.29 7.85
C PRO A 379 -30.79 14.95 7.10
N PHE A 380 -30.11 13.97 7.69
CA PHE A 380 -30.00 12.61 7.17
C PHE A 380 -31.40 11.97 7.11
N PRO A 381 -31.81 11.33 5.99
CA PRO A 381 -33.08 10.62 5.95
C PRO A 381 -33.01 9.43 6.91
N ASP A 382 -34.02 9.30 7.77
CA ASP A 382 -34.15 8.17 8.68
C ASP A 382 -34.10 6.86 7.88
N SER A 383 -33.19 5.96 8.28
CA SER A 383 -33.11 4.64 7.70
C SER A 383 -34.44 3.93 7.91
N PRO A 384 -35.15 3.47 6.85
CA PRO A 384 -36.40 2.78 7.05
C PRO A 384 -36.14 1.47 7.80
N ASP A 385 -36.87 1.29 8.88
CA ASP A 385 -36.95 0.07 9.67
C ASP A 385 -37.26 -1.11 8.74
N ARG A 386 -36.33 -2.08 8.66
CA ARG A 386 -36.43 -3.27 7.80
C ARG A 386 -37.45 -4.29 8.32
N SER A 387 -38.23 -3.96 9.35
CA SER A 387 -39.28 -4.84 9.88
C SER A 387 -40.55 -4.94 9.01
N ARG A 388 -40.66 -4.19 7.89
CA ARG A 388 -41.91 -4.10 7.08
C ARG A 388 -41.80 -4.41 5.58
N LEU A 389 -40.81 -5.18 5.13
CA LEU A 389 -40.80 -5.65 3.73
C LEU A 389 -41.03 -7.17 3.68
N HIS A 390 -42.30 -7.55 3.81
CA HIS A 390 -42.77 -8.83 3.31
C HIS A 390 -43.04 -8.65 1.81
N VAL A 391 -42.21 -9.27 0.96
CA VAL A 391 -42.39 -9.28 -0.50
C VAL A 391 -42.97 -10.65 -0.86
N PRO A 392 -44.19 -10.73 -1.42
CA PRO A 392 -44.71 -11.99 -1.94
C PRO A 392 -43.97 -12.36 -3.23
N SER A 393 -43.65 -13.64 -3.36
CA SER A 393 -42.96 -14.24 -4.50
C SER A 393 -43.74 -14.06 -5.81
N PRO A 394 -43.09 -13.69 -6.95
CA PRO A 394 -43.75 -13.70 -8.24
C PRO A 394 -43.75 -15.12 -8.82
N GLU A 395 -44.95 -15.63 -9.08
CA GLU A 395 -45.17 -16.76 -9.98
C GLU A 395 -44.82 -16.33 -11.42
N TRP A 396 -43.99 -17.13 -12.10
CA TRP A 396 -43.67 -16.93 -13.50
C TRP A 396 -44.59 -17.83 -14.34
N GLY A 397 -45.45 -17.21 -15.16
CA GLY A 397 -46.30 -17.88 -16.14
C GLY A 397 -46.04 -17.34 -17.55
N CYS A 398 -45.58 -18.26 -18.41
CA CYS A 398 -45.44 -18.24 -19.88
C CYS A 398 -44.56 -17.17 -20.54
#